data_AF-A0A9Q2FGC0-F1
#
_entry.id   AF-A0A9Q2FGC0-F1
#
_cell.length_a   1.000
_cell.length_b   1.000
_cell.length_c   1.000
_cell.angle_alpha   90.00
_cell.angle_beta   90.00
_cell.angle_gamma   90.00
#
_symmetry.space_group_name_H-M   'P 1'
#
loop_
_entity.id
_entity.type
_entity.pdbx_description
1 polymer ?
#
loop_
_entity_poly.entity_id
_entity_poly.type
_entity_poly.pdbx_seq_one_letter_code
_entity_poly.pdbx_strand_id
1 'polypeptide(L)'
;MTAYGRQHRGSCPFTGNWRKRGAHAEAFGRSRGGFTSKIHARCDNQGRPLGFALTGGQVSDYKAVNALLELPAPNPRAMLADRGL
;
A
#
# COMPACT_ATOMS: atom_id res chain seq x y z
N MET A 1 13.47 -0.20 27.39
CA MET A 1 13.89 -0.85 26.13
C MET A 1 12.60 -1.29 25.45
N THR A 2 12.01 -0.57 24.49
CA THR A 2 12.55 -0.12 23.19
C THR A 2 11.74 1.09 22.72
N ALA A 3 12.41 2.22 22.45
CA ALA A 3 11.78 3.39 21.84
C ALA A 3 11.62 3.11 20.34
N TYR A 4 10.38 2.98 19.86
CA TYR A 4 10.09 2.97 18.42
C TYR A 4 10.32 4.39 17.87
N GLY A 5 11.55 4.64 17.41
CA GLY A 5 11.94 5.90 16.80
C GLY A 5 11.20 6.11 15.48
N ARG A 6 10.21 7.01 15.47
CA ARG A 6 9.57 7.50 14.25
C ARG A 6 10.53 8.46 13.54
N GLN A 7 11.37 7.94 12.63
CA GLN A 7 12.25 8.75 11.79
C GLN A 7 11.43 9.48 10.72
N HIS A 8 11.00 10.71 11.00
CA HIS A 8 10.63 11.66 9.96
C HIS A 8 11.92 12.25 9.34
N ARG A 9 12.51 11.54 8.37
CA ARG A 9 13.54 12.14 7.49
C ARG A 9 12.83 13.11 6.55
N GLY A 10 13.27 14.37 6.58
CA GLY A 10 12.68 15.47 5.82
C GLY A 10 12.57 15.17 4.33
N SER A 11 11.46 15.59 3.74
CA SER A 11 11.19 15.47 2.31
C SER A 11 12.11 16.41 1.52
N CYS A 12 13.07 15.86 0.80
CA CYS A 12 13.76 16.55 -0.29
C CYS A 12 12.95 16.30 -1.59
N PRO A 13 12.47 17.35 -2.29
CA PRO A 13 11.79 17.15 -3.55
C PRO A 13 12.81 16.64 -4.58
N PHE A 14 12.58 15.43 -5.10
CA PHE A 14 13.45 14.84 -6.11
C PHE A 14 13.22 15.53 -7.47
N THR A 15 14.06 16.50 -7.81
CA THR A 15 14.11 17.15 -9.13
C THR A 15 15.00 16.38 -10.11
N GLY A 16 14.89 15.05 -10.14
CA GLY A 16 15.61 14.22 -11.11
C GLY A 16 14.96 14.29 -12.49
N ASN A 17 15.71 14.75 -13.49
CA ASN A 17 15.30 14.79 -14.90
C ASN A 17 15.29 13.37 -15.51
N TRP A 18 14.26 12.58 -15.18
CA TRP A 18 14.06 11.25 -15.74
C TRP A 18 13.23 11.35 -17.03
N ARG A 19 13.82 10.92 -18.14
CA ARG A 19 13.11 10.70 -19.41
C ARG A 19 11.88 9.82 -19.14
N LYS A 20 10.71 10.24 -19.63
CA LYS A 20 9.46 9.47 -19.59
C LYS A 20 9.62 8.16 -20.38
N ARG A 21 10.21 7.14 -19.77
CA ARG A 21 9.96 5.75 -20.14
C ARG A 21 8.57 5.43 -19.59
N GLY A 22 7.71 4.87 -20.44
CA GLY A 22 6.27 4.72 -20.19
C GLY A 22 5.98 4.35 -18.74
N ALA A 23 5.05 5.08 -18.11
CA ALA A 23 4.67 4.84 -16.73
C ALA A 23 3.95 3.48 -16.66
N HIS A 24 4.71 2.39 -16.54
CA HIS A 24 4.17 1.18 -15.95
C HIS A 24 3.65 1.58 -14.58
N ALA A 25 2.37 1.33 -14.33
CA ALA A 25 1.74 1.58 -13.04
C ALA A 25 2.27 0.55 -12.02
N GLU A 26 3.55 0.61 -11.66
CA GLU A 26 4.24 -0.33 -10.78
C GLU A 26 3.87 -0.13 -9.30
N ALA A 27 2.57 0.08 -9.02
CA ALA A 27 2.05 0.37 -7.68
C ALA A 27 2.74 1.56 -6.96
N PHE A 28 3.43 2.42 -7.70
CA PHE A 28 3.93 3.69 -7.23
C PHE A 28 2.91 4.78 -7.46
N GLY A 29 2.64 5.52 -6.40
CA GLY A 29 1.76 6.67 -6.38
C GLY A 29 2.53 7.98 -6.43
N ARG A 30 1.88 9.06 -6.87
CA ARG A 30 2.49 10.40 -6.90
C ARG A 30 1.90 11.26 -5.79
N SER A 31 2.78 11.87 -4.99
CA SER A 31 2.44 12.86 -3.97
C SER A 31 3.22 14.15 -4.19
N ARG A 32 2.87 15.23 -3.47
CA ARG A 32 3.60 16.51 -3.50
C ARG A 32 5.09 16.37 -3.11
N GLY A 33 5.45 15.33 -2.36
CA GLY A 33 6.83 15.08 -1.91
C GLY A 33 7.60 14.03 -2.71
N GLY A 34 7.03 13.46 -3.78
CA GLY A 34 7.64 12.36 -4.54
C GLY A 34 6.75 11.13 -4.65
N PHE A 35 7.34 9.97 -4.96
CA PHE A 35 6.62 8.70 -5.11
C PHE A 35 6.27 8.07 -3.74
N THR A 36 5.05 7.57 -3.59
CA THR A 36 4.55 6.92 -2.38
C THR A 36 3.77 5.64 -2.71
N SER A 37 3.76 4.65 -1.82
CA SER A 37 3.02 3.40 -1.99
C SER A 37 2.33 2.99 -0.70
N LYS A 38 1.29 2.17 -0.82
CA LYS A 38 0.53 1.56 0.28
C LYS A 38 0.61 0.05 0.16
N ILE A 39 0.83 -0.63 1.30
CA ILE A 39 0.81 -2.07 1.41
C ILE A 39 -0.50 -2.46 2.08
N HIS A 40 -1.31 -3.26 1.40
CA HIS A 40 -2.56 -3.82 1.90
C HIS A 40 -2.33 -5.29 2.20
N ALA A 41 -2.80 -5.78 3.33
CA ALA A 41 -2.64 -7.17 3.74
C ALA A 41 -4.00 -7.82 3.96
N ARG A 42 -4.16 -9.06 3.48
CA ARG A 42 -5.25 -9.94 3.90
C ARG A 42 -4.70 -10.86 4.96
N CYS A 43 -5.37 -10.93 6.12
CA CYS A 43 -4.97 -11.79 7.21
C CYS A 43 -6.08 -12.78 7.58
N ASP A 44 -5.70 -13.90 8.19
CA ASP A 44 -6.65 -14.81 8.83
C ASP A 44 -7.14 -14.24 10.19
N ASN A 45 -8.01 -14.99 10.85
CA ASN A 45 -8.56 -14.64 12.17
C ASN A 45 -7.53 -14.67 13.31
N GLN A 46 -6.31 -15.17 13.07
CA GLN A 46 -5.20 -15.19 14.00
C GLN A 46 -4.16 -14.09 13.68
N GLY A 47 -4.43 -13.24 12.68
CA GLY A 47 -3.53 -12.18 12.25
C GLY A 47 -2.38 -12.65 11.36
N ARG A 48 -2.42 -13.88 10.83
CA ARG A 48 -1.40 -14.37 9.90
C ARG A 48 -1.67 -13.81 8.50
N PRO A 49 -0.69 -13.19 7.83
CA PRO A 49 -0.88 -12.66 6.50
C PRO A 49 -1.03 -13.79 5.47
N LEU A 50 -2.14 -13.75 4.74
CA LEU A 50 -2.46 -14.64 3.61
C LEU A 50 -1.89 -14.09 2.30
N GLY A 51 -1.68 -12.78 2.22
CA GLY A 51 -1.01 -12.14 1.10
C GLY A 51 -1.14 -10.62 1.14
N PHE A 52 -0.47 -9.98 0.18
CA PHE A 52 -0.34 -8.54 0.10
C PHE A 52 -0.69 -8.00 -1.28
N ALA A 53 -1.27 -6.81 -1.32
CA ALA A 53 -1.43 -6.02 -2.53
C ALA A 53 -0.69 -4.68 -2.34
N LEU A 54 0.12 -4.29 -3.32
CA LEU A 54 0.78 -3.00 -3.33
C LEU A 54 -0.01 -2.05 -4.24
N THR A 55 -0.31 -0.84 -3.76
CA THR A 55 -0.92 0.21 -4.58
C THR A 55 -0.19 1.53 -4.42
N GLY A 56 -0.41 2.46 -5.35
CA GLY A 56 0.12 3.81 -5.22
C GLY A 56 -0.46 4.52 -4.00
N GLY A 57 0.31 5.40 -3.37
CA GLY A 57 -0.08 6.04 -2.11
C GLY A 57 -1.35 6.89 -2.18
N GLN A 58 -1.75 7.39 -3.36
CA GLN A 58 -3.02 8.09 -3.57
C GLN A 58 -4.23 7.15 -3.73
N VAL A 59 -4.02 5.85 -3.89
CA VAL A 59 -5.09 4.88 -4.10
C VAL A 59 -5.85 4.69 -2.78
N SER A 60 -7.17 4.81 -2.83
CA SER A 60 -8.04 4.51 -1.69
C SER A 60 -7.95 3.03 -1.33
N ASP A 61 -7.95 2.75 -0.03
CA ASP A 61 -7.80 1.39 0.50
C ASP A 61 -8.98 0.49 0.07
N TYR A 62 -10.16 1.09 -0.14
CA TYR A 62 -11.33 0.40 -0.68
C TYR A 62 -11.06 -0.28 -2.03
N LYS A 63 -10.24 0.34 -2.89
CA LYS A 63 -9.91 -0.23 -4.21
C LYS A 63 -8.98 -1.44 -4.11
N ALA A 64 -8.23 -1.59 -3.02
CA ALA A 64 -7.33 -2.71 -2.82
C ALA A 64 -8.06 -3.98 -2.34
N VAL A 65 -9.28 -3.85 -1.82
CA VAL A 65 -10.06 -4.98 -1.27
C VAL A 65 -10.31 -6.06 -2.34
N ASN A 66 -10.68 -5.67 -3.56
CA ASN A 66 -10.94 -6.64 -4.64
C ASN A 66 -9.68 -7.46 -4.95
N ALA A 67 -8.53 -6.80 -5.08
CA ALA A 67 -7.25 -7.46 -5.31
C ALA A 67 -6.87 -8.43 -4.18
N LEU A 68 -7.22 -8.11 -2.94
CA LEU A 68 -6.98 -8.99 -1.79
C LEU A 68 -7.92 -10.20 -1.75
N LEU A 69 -9.17 -10.05 -2.21
CA LEU A 69 -10.14 -11.14 -2.28
C LEU A 69 -9.80 -12.15 -3.38
N GLU A 70 -9.23 -11.68 -4.49
CA GLU A 70 -8.75 -12.52 -5.60
C GLU A 70 -7.51 -13.37 -5.25
N LEU A 71 -6.84 -13.10 -4.13
CA LEU A 71 -5.73 -13.94 -3.67
C LEU A 71 -6.18 -15.39 -3.44
N PRO A 72 -5.34 -16.39 -3.76
CA PRO A 72 -5.65 -17.81 -3.59
C PRO A 72 -5.70 -18.18 -2.11
N ALA A 73 -6.83 -17.88 -1.47
CA ALA A 73 -7.10 -18.11 -0.06
C ALA A 73 -8.58 -18.43 0.15
N PRO A 74 -8.94 -19.19 1.21
CA PRO A 74 -10.32 -19.57 1.48
C PRO A 74 -11.26 -18.36 1.57
N ASN A 75 -12.44 -18.46 0.96
CA ASN A 75 -13.43 -17.39 1.01
C ASN A 75 -13.84 -17.10 2.46
N PRO A 76 -13.69 -15.85 2.93
CA PRO A 76 -14.05 -15.51 4.30
C PRO A 76 -15.57 -15.47 4.47
N ARG A 77 -16.08 -15.96 5.61
CA ARG A 77 -17.51 -15.85 5.96
C ARG A 77 -17.90 -14.43 6.41
N ALA A 78 -16.93 -13.69 6.91
CA ALA A 78 -17.01 -12.29 7.29
C ALA A 78 -15.61 -11.68 7.17
N MET A 79 -15.52 -10.39 6.85
CA MET A 79 -14.24 -9.71 6.70
C MET A 79 -14.29 -8.35 7.42
N LEU A 80 -13.27 -8.06 8.22
CA LEU A 80 -13.07 -6.76 8.83
C LEU A 80 -12.06 -5.98 7.99
N ALA A 81 -12.39 -4.73 7.72
CA ALA A 81 -11.52 -3.81 6.98
C ALA A 81 -11.61 -2.43 7.61
N ASP A 82 -10.52 -1.68 7.49
CA ASP A 82 -10.50 -0.29 7.92
C ASP A 82 -11.45 0.54 7.06
N ARG A 83 -12.14 1.49 7.68
CA ARG A 83 -12.89 2.50 6.92
C ARG A 83 -11.89 3.37 6.18
N GLY A 84 -12.03 3.42 4.86
CA GLY A 84 -11.22 4.28 4.00
C GLY A 84 -11.39 5.75 4.38
N LEU A 85 -10.27 6.47 4.47
CA LEU A 85 -10.21 7.93 4.55
C LEU A 85 -10.27 8.57 3.15
#